data_AF-A0A7S1AVN6-F1
#
_entry.id   AF-A0A7S1AVN6-F1
#
_cell.length_a   1.000
_cell.length_b   1.000
_cell.length_c   1.000
_cell.angle_alpha   90.00
_cell.angle_beta   90.00
_cell.angle_gamma   90.00
#
_symmetry.space_group_name_H-M   'P 1'
#
loop_
_entity.id
_entity.type
_entity.pdbx_description
1 polymer ?
#
loop_
_entity_poly.entity_id
_entity_poly.type
_entity_poly.pdbx_seq_one_letter_code
_entity_poly.pdbx_strand_id
1 'polypeptide(L)'
;WECLIDMMMNIHGVYGLIFVLFIASMMLAALNIIAGIFVNDAIEMASEDREVVLQAEAERDRSTERELKQMFTEFDTDNSGTLTMEEFTNAMDHPQVRARFRHLGLDFFDARSIYEMLDISDTDALAIK
;
A
#
# COMPACT_ATOMS: atom_id res chain seq x y z
N TRP A 1 5.41 42.30 29.08
CA TRP A 1 6.19 41.66 30.15
C TRP A 1 7.25 42.59 30.73
N GLU A 2 7.82 43.51 29.95
CA GLU A 2 8.90 44.40 30.40
C GLU A 2 8.55 45.29 31.60
N CYS A 3 7.38 45.97 31.61
CA CYS A 3 6.95 46.73 32.80
C CYS A 3 6.78 45.86 34.07
N LEU A 4 6.38 44.59 33.92
CA LEU A 4 6.18 43.69 35.06
C LEU A 4 7.53 43.21 35.62
N ILE A 5 8.48 42.89 34.74
CA ILE A 5 9.85 42.54 35.12
C ILE A 5 10.51 43.70 35.85
N ASP A 6 10.38 44.92 35.32
CA ASP A 6 10.99 46.11 35.90
C ASP A 6 10.42 46.43 37.30
N MET A 7 9.11 46.27 37.47
CA MET A 7 8.44 46.39 38.78
C MET A 7 8.92 45.31 39.78
N MET A 8 9.17 44.09 39.32
CA MET A 8 9.61 42.98 40.19
C MET A 8 11.10 43.04 40.55
N MET A 9 11.96 43.50 39.64
CA MET A 9 13.39 43.69 39.90
C MET A 9 13.65 44.76 40.96
N ASN A 10 12.76 45.75 41.07
CA ASN A 10 12.81 46.76 42.12
C ASN A 10 12.50 46.22 43.53
N ILE A 11 11.86 45.05 43.66
CA ILE A 11 11.55 44.41 44.96
C ILE A 11 12.66 43.43 45.36
N HIS A 12 12.98 42.47 44.49
CA HIS A 12 14.09 41.54 44.69
C HIS A 12 14.44 40.87 43.35
N GLY A 13 15.70 40.97 42.90
CA GLY A 13 16.13 40.47 41.58
C GLY A 13 15.88 38.97 41.33
N VAL A 14 15.73 38.17 42.39
CA VAL A 14 15.40 36.73 42.31
C VAL A 14 14.03 36.49 41.66
N TYR A 15 13.03 37.34 41.91
CA TYR A 15 11.71 37.17 41.31
C TYR A 15 11.73 37.43 39.80
N GLY A 16 12.53 38.40 39.35
CA GLY A 16 12.76 38.66 37.93
C GLY A 16 13.40 37.44 37.23
N LEU A 17 14.39 36.81 37.87
CA LEU A 17 15.04 35.61 37.34
C LEU A 17 14.07 34.43 37.19
N ILE A 18 13.25 34.15 38.21
CA ILE A 18 12.23 33.08 38.17
C ILE A 18 11.19 33.37 37.08
N PHE A 19 10.75 34.61 36.95
CA PHE A 19 9.77 35.01 35.92
C PHE A 19 10.33 34.84 34.51
N VAL A 20 11.59 35.23 34.28
CA VAL A 20 12.24 35.03 32.97
C VAL A 20 12.41 33.55 32.65
N LEU A 21 12.83 32.73 33.62
CA LEU A 21 12.91 31.27 33.44
C LEU A 21 11.56 30.65 33.13
N PHE A 22 10.49 31.12 33.78
CA PHE A 22 9.13 30.67 33.52
C PHE A 22 8.64 31.01 32.11
N ILE A 23 8.86 32.25 31.66
CA ILE A 23 8.49 32.66 30.30
C ILE A 23 9.32 31.89 29.25
N ALA A 24 10.63 31.74 29.48
CA ALA A 24 11.50 30.99 28.60
C ALA A 24 11.09 29.51 28.49
N SER A 25 10.80 28.85 29.60
CA SER A 25 10.34 27.46 29.59
C SER A 25 8.99 27.29 28.91
N MET A 26 8.05 28.22 29.13
CA MET A 26 6.74 28.22 28.47
C MET A 26 6.87 28.42 26.96
N MET A 27 7.75 29.31 26.51
CA MET A 27 8.00 29.56 25.10
C MET A 27 8.68 28.36 24.41
N LEU A 28 9.65 27.73 25.07
CA LEU A 28 10.27 26.49 24.59
C LEU A 28 9.25 25.34 24.52
N ALA A 29 8.39 25.21 25.52
CA ALA A 29 7.33 24.21 25.53
C ALA A 29 6.34 24.41 24.38
N ALA A 30 5.87 25.64 24.17
CA ALA A 30 4.98 25.97 23.06
C ALA A 30 5.63 25.69 21.70
N LEU A 31 6.90 26.08 21.52
CA LEU A 31 7.65 25.82 20.29
C LEU A 31 7.81 24.32 20.03
N ASN A 32 8.14 23.54 21.06
CA ASN A 32 8.30 22.08 20.95
C ASN A 32 6.98 21.38 20.64
N ILE A 33 5.85 21.85 21.20
CA ILE A 33 4.52 21.31 20.88
C ILE A 33 4.19 21.58 19.40
N ILE A 34 4.38 22.81 18.94
CA ILE A 34 4.11 23.20 17.55
C ILE A 34 5.01 22.40 16.59
N ALA A 35 6.31 22.32 16.87
CA ALA A 35 7.25 21.52 16.09
C ALA A 35 6.86 20.04 16.08
N GLY A 36 6.40 19.50 17.22
CA GLY A 36 5.91 18.13 17.31
C GLY A 36 4.71 17.85 16.41
N ILE A 37 3.75 18.77 16.33
CA ILE A 37 2.60 18.66 15.42
C ILE A 37 3.07 18.64 13.97
N PHE A 38 3.91 19.60 13.56
CA PHE A 38 4.41 19.66 12.18
C PHE A 38 5.22 18.42 11.79
N VAL A 39 6.03 17.88 12.70
CA VAL A 39 6.77 16.64 12.44
C VAL A 39 5.82 15.46 12.30
N ASN A 40 4.79 15.37 13.14
CA ASN A 40 3.78 14.32 13.03
C ASN A 40 3.04 14.38 11.68
N ASP A 41 2.59 15.58 11.27
CA ASP A 41 1.92 15.80 9.99
C ASP A 41 2.84 15.44 8.80
N ALA A 42 4.13 15.79 8.88
CA ALA A 42 5.11 15.46 7.85
C ALA A 42 5.37 13.95 7.74
N ILE A 43 5.39 13.24 8.87
CA ILE A 43 5.53 11.77 8.91
C ILE A 43 4.27 11.10 8.33
N GLU A 44 3.08 11.57 8.70
CA GLU A 44 1.81 11.04 8.21
C GLU A 44 1.68 11.18 6.69
N MET A 45 1.95 12.38 6.15
CA MET A 45 1.96 12.63 4.70
C MET A 45 2.95 11.73 3.95
N ALA A 46 4.14 11.49 4.51
CA ALA A 46 5.12 10.58 3.91
C ALA A 46 4.68 9.10 3.98
N SER A 47 3.79 8.74 4.91
CA SER A 47 3.26 7.38 5.06
C SER A 47 2.06 7.08 4.16
N GLU A 48 1.17 8.07 3.95
CA GLU A 48 0.00 7.93 3.06
C GLU A 48 0.42 7.60 1.62
N ASP A 49 1.44 8.29 1.09
CA ASP A 49 1.94 8.02 -0.27
C ASP A 49 2.38 6.56 -0.45
N ARG A 50 2.97 5.96 0.58
CA ARG A 50 3.43 4.57 0.53
C ARG A 50 2.27 3.60 0.62
N GLU A 51 1.30 3.85 1.50
CA GLU A 51 0.15 2.97 1.65
C GLU A 51 -0.75 2.99 0.41
N VAL A 52 -0.97 4.17 -0.20
CA VAL A 52 -1.73 4.31 -1.45
C VAL A 52 -1.07 3.53 -2.59
N VAL A 53 0.27 3.60 -2.72
CA VAL A 53 1.00 2.83 -3.75
C VAL A 53 0.88 1.33 -3.51
N LEU A 54 1.04 0.86 -2.27
CA LEU A 54 0.92 -0.56 -1.93
C LEU A 54 -0.50 -1.09 -2.16
N GLN A 55 -1.53 -0.31 -1.81
CA GLN A 55 -2.91 -0.67 -2.07
C GLN A 55 -3.21 -0.73 -3.57
N ALA A 56 -2.69 0.22 -4.35
CA ALA A 56 -2.87 0.23 -5.81
C ALA A 56 -2.18 -0.96 -6.49
N GLU A 57 -1.02 -1.40 -6.00
CA GLU A 57 -0.32 -2.59 -6.49
C GLU A 57 -1.11 -3.87 -6.15
N ALA A 58 -1.54 -4.02 -4.89
CA ALA A 58 -2.35 -5.16 -4.47
C ALA A 58 -3.71 -5.24 -5.21
N GLU A 59 -4.31 -4.09 -5.55
CA GLU A 59 -5.56 -4.04 -6.31
C GLU A 59 -5.35 -4.38 -7.79
N ARG A 60 -4.21 -3.99 -8.38
CA ARG A 60 -3.81 -4.46 -9.72
C ARG A 60 -3.60 -5.97 -9.76
N ASP A 61 -2.90 -6.53 -8.79
CA ASP A 61 -2.67 -7.97 -8.70
C ASP A 61 -4.00 -8.73 -8.58
N ARG A 62 -4.91 -8.26 -7.70
CA ARG A 62 -6.25 -8.83 -7.57
C ARG A 62 -7.10 -8.70 -8.83
N SER A 63 -6.99 -7.58 -9.55
CA SER A 63 -7.72 -7.40 -10.81
C SER A 63 -7.24 -8.39 -11.88
N THR A 64 -5.94 -8.62 -11.94
CA THR A 64 -5.28 -9.59 -12.83
C THR A 64 -5.72 -11.02 -12.49
N GLU A 65 -5.73 -11.37 -11.20
CA GLU A 65 -6.19 -12.67 -10.72
C GLU A 65 -7.68 -12.90 -11.05
N ARG A 66 -8.53 -11.89 -10.89
CA ARG A 66 -9.95 -11.98 -11.26
C ARG A 66 -10.15 -12.18 -12.75
N GLU A 67 -9.40 -11.45 -13.58
CA GLU A 67 -9.49 -11.57 -15.04
C GLU A 67 -9.07 -12.97 -15.50
N LEU A 68 -7.98 -13.50 -14.92
CA LEU A 68 -7.54 -14.88 -15.15
C LEU A 68 -8.58 -15.91 -14.69
N LYS A 69 -9.14 -15.77 -13.49
CA LYS A 69 -10.21 -16.66 -12.99
C LYS A 69 -11.45 -16.63 -13.89
N GLN A 70 -11.85 -15.45 -14.36
CA GLN A 70 -12.98 -15.32 -15.27
C GLN A 70 -12.70 -16.03 -16.60
N MET A 71 -11.50 -15.85 -17.18
CA MET A 71 -11.10 -16.56 -18.38
C MET A 71 -11.12 -18.08 -18.17
N PHE A 72 -10.60 -18.58 -17.06
CA PHE A 72 -10.63 -20.02 -16.76
C PHE A 72 -12.05 -20.55 -16.62
N THR A 73 -12.95 -19.79 -16.00
CA THR A 73 -14.39 -20.15 -15.92
C THR A 73 -15.04 -20.19 -17.30
N GLU A 74 -14.62 -19.34 -18.24
CA GLU A 74 -15.14 -19.34 -19.62
C GLU A 74 -14.66 -20.55 -20.44
N PHE A 75 -13.53 -21.17 -20.09
CA PHE A 75 -12.96 -22.34 -20.79
C PHE A 75 -13.26 -23.67 -20.13
N ASP A 76 -13.62 -23.66 -18.85
CA ASP A 76 -14.14 -24.82 -18.11
C ASP A 76 -15.45 -25.30 -18.79
N THR A 77 -15.30 -26.28 -19.68
CA THR A 77 -16.41 -26.76 -20.51
C THR A 77 -17.20 -27.85 -19.78
N ASP A 78 -16.56 -28.51 -18.81
CA ASP A 78 -17.16 -29.57 -18.00
C ASP A 78 -17.78 -29.05 -16.67
N ASN A 79 -17.65 -27.75 -16.37
CA ASN A 79 -18.04 -27.11 -15.11
C ASN A 79 -17.50 -27.86 -13.87
N SER A 80 -16.34 -28.51 -14.01
CA SER A 80 -15.68 -29.19 -12.90
C SER A 80 -15.19 -28.20 -11.84
N GLY A 81 -15.08 -26.91 -12.19
CA GLY A 81 -14.47 -25.88 -11.36
C GLY A 81 -12.96 -25.99 -11.35
N THR A 82 -12.38 -26.73 -12.30
CA THR A 82 -10.96 -27.04 -12.44
C THR A 82 -10.57 -27.02 -13.91
N LEU A 83 -9.40 -26.47 -14.25
CA LEU A 83 -8.95 -26.42 -15.64
C LEU A 83 -7.90 -27.49 -15.89
N THR A 84 -8.23 -28.48 -16.72
CA THR A 84 -7.29 -29.56 -17.08
C THR A 84 -6.25 -29.09 -18.12
N MET A 85 -5.10 -29.77 -18.21
CA MET A 85 -4.07 -29.45 -19.21
C MET A 85 -4.59 -29.55 -20.66
N GLU A 86 -5.50 -30.48 -20.96
CA GLU A 86 -6.12 -30.59 -22.29
C GLU A 86 -7.00 -29.38 -22.60
N GLU A 87 -7.84 -28.95 -21.65
CA GLU A 87 -8.68 -27.75 -21.80
C GLU A 87 -7.86 -26.48 -21.90
N PHE A 88 -6.80 -26.36 -21.10
CA PHE A 88 -5.89 -25.22 -21.17
C PHE A 88 -5.15 -25.16 -22.51
N THR A 89 -4.68 -26.31 -23.03
CA THR A 89 -4.01 -26.38 -24.34
C THR A 89 -4.97 -26.01 -25.46
N ASN A 90 -6.22 -26.48 -25.39
CA ASN A 90 -7.25 -26.15 -26.37
C ASN A 90 -7.65 -24.66 -26.30
N ALA A 91 -7.76 -24.10 -25.10
CA ALA A 91 -7.99 -22.66 -24.90
C ALA A 91 -6.84 -21.81 -25.47
N MET A 92 -5.58 -22.25 -25.28
CA MET A 92 -4.41 -21.57 -25.81
C MET A 92 -4.27 -21.66 -27.33
N ASP A 93 -4.94 -22.62 -27.99
CA ASP A 93 -4.98 -22.70 -29.47
C ASP A 93 -5.90 -21.60 -30.06
N HIS A 94 -6.82 -21.06 -29.26
CA HIS A 94 -7.66 -19.95 -29.68
C HIS A 94 -6.89 -18.60 -29.70
N PRO A 95 -6.88 -17.90 -30.85
CA PRO A 95 -6.10 -16.66 -31.01
C PRO A 95 -6.57 -15.51 -30.12
N GLN A 96 -7.83 -15.51 -29.69
CA GLN A 96 -8.37 -14.50 -28.77
C GLN A 96 -7.82 -14.67 -27.35
N VAL A 97 -7.62 -15.91 -26.92
CA VAL A 97 -7.07 -16.26 -25.60
C VAL A 97 -5.61 -15.87 -25.55
N ARG A 98 -4.83 -16.24 -26.58
CA ARG A 98 -3.43 -15.81 -26.72
C ARG A 98 -3.27 -14.28 -26.69
N ALA A 99 -4.19 -13.53 -27.31
CA ALA A 99 -4.15 -12.08 -27.26
C ALA A 99 -4.42 -11.52 -25.85
N ARG A 100 -5.33 -12.16 -25.09
CA ARG A 100 -5.60 -11.81 -23.69
C ARG A 100 -4.42 -12.14 -22.76
N PHE A 101 -3.81 -13.32 -22.89
CA PHE A 101 -2.58 -13.67 -22.15
C PHE A 101 -1.41 -12.71 -22.44
N ARG A 102 -1.29 -12.27 -23.69
CA ARG A 102 -0.34 -11.22 -24.08
C ARG A 102 -0.64 -9.88 -23.42
N HIS A 103 -1.92 -9.50 -23.29
CA HIS A 103 -2.31 -8.29 -22.59
C HIS A 103 -1.96 -8.34 -21.09
N LEU A 104 -2.05 -9.52 -20.49
CA LEU A 104 -1.65 -9.80 -19.10
C LEU A 104 -0.13 -9.88 -18.89
N GLY A 105 0.68 -9.65 -19.94
CA GLY A 105 2.15 -9.66 -19.86
C GLY A 105 2.78 -11.05 -19.95
N LEU A 106 1.99 -12.10 -20.22
CA LEU A 106 2.47 -13.47 -20.41
C LEU A 106 2.88 -13.72 -21.86
N ASP A 107 3.77 -12.88 -22.35
CA ASP A 107 4.31 -12.96 -23.70
C ASP A 107 5.39 -14.05 -23.75
N PHE A 108 5.27 -14.99 -24.70
CA PHE A 108 6.27 -16.03 -25.08
C PHE A 108 6.34 -17.32 -24.25
N PHE A 109 5.36 -17.62 -23.40
CA PHE A 109 5.35 -18.89 -22.68
C PHE A 109 4.53 -19.96 -23.43
N ASP A 110 5.11 -21.16 -23.59
CA ASP A 110 4.35 -22.34 -24.04
C ASP A 110 3.24 -22.65 -23.04
N ALA A 111 2.13 -23.22 -23.50
CA ALA A 111 0.99 -23.55 -22.65
C ALA A 111 1.41 -24.34 -21.39
N ARG A 112 2.38 -25.26 -21.56
CA ARG A 112 2.98 -26.01 -20.45
C ARG A 112 3.69 -25.13 -19.42
N SER A 113 4.45 -24.13 -19.86
CA SER A 113 5.18 -23.24 -18.94
C SER A 113 4.23 -22.33 -18.17
N ILE A 114 3.13 -21.86 -18.79
CA ILE A 114 2.09 -21.09 -18.10
C ILE A 114 1.37 -21.97 -17.07
N TYR A 115 1.08 -23.22 -17.43
CA TYR A 115 0.46 -24.19 -16.52
C TYR A 115 1.32 -24.46 -15.28
N GLU A 116 2.64 -24.61 -15.45
CA GLU A 116 3.59 -24.78 -14.34
C GLU A 116 3.77 -23.48 -13.52
N MET A 117 3.75 -22.30 -14.16
CA MET A 117 3.85 -21.01 -13.46
C MET A 117 2.61 -20.65 -12.65
N LEU A 118 1.43 -21.09 -13.09
CA LEU A 118 0.16 -20.90 -12.39
C LEU A 118 -0.03 -21.90 -11.23
N ASP A 119 0.96 -22.77 -10.99
CA ASP A 119 0.97 -23.79 -9.94
C ASP A 119 -0.34 -24.58 -9.85
N ILE A 120 -0.82 -25.05 -11.01
CA ILE A 120 -1.95 -25.99 -11.12
C ILE A 120 -1.51 -27.41 -10.66
N SER A 121 -0.42 -27.51 -9.88
CA SER A 121 0.35 -28.75 -9.74
C SER A 121 0.36 -29.37 -8.35
N ASP A 122 -0.06 -28.65 -7.30
CA ASP A 122 -0.24 -29.26 -5.96
C ASP A 122 -1.68 -29.74 -5.68
N THR A 123 -2.61 -29.29 -6.52
CA THR A 123 -3.92 -29.89 -6.76
C THR A 123 -4.08 -29.83 -8.26
N ASP A 124 -4.30 -30.97 -8.92
CA ASP A 124 -4.39 -31.16 -10.40
C ASP A 124 -5.61 -30.44 -11.02
N ALA A 125 -5.85 -29.21 -10.58
CA ALA A 125 -7.11 -28.50 -10.53
C ALA A 125 -6.92 -27.08 -9.97
N LEU A 126 -7.10 -26.05 -10.79
CA LEU A 126 -7.29 -24.67 -10.33
C LEU A 126 -8.64 -24.56 -9.61
N ALA A 127 -8.67 -24.64 -8.28
CA ALA A 127 -9.90 -24.38 -7.53
C ALA A 127 -10.26 -22.89 -7.64
N ILE A 128 -11.26 -22.57 -8.46
CA ILE A 128 -11.81 -21.22 -8.57
C ILE A 128 -12.54 -20.90 -7.26
N LYS A 129 -11.86 -20.24 -6.33
CA LYS A 129 -12.46 -19.67 -5.12
C LYS A 129 -12.12 -18.20 -4.96
#